data_AF-J7S3E4-F1
#
_entry.id   AF-J7S3E4-F1
#
_cell.length_a   1.000
_cell.length_b   1.000
_cell.length_c   1.000
_cell.angle_alpha   90.00
_cell.angle_beta   90.00
_cell.angle_gamma   90.00
#
_symmetry.space_group_name_H-M   'P 1'
#
loop_
_entity.id
_entity.type
_entity.pdbx_description
1 polymer ?
#
loop_
_entity_poly.entity_id
_entity_poly.type
_entity_poly.pdbx_seq_one_letter_code
_entity_poly.pdbx_strand_id
1 'polypeptide(L)'
;MADLGLLVVRESSKLSSCDVLYNRKFVSVSLVKFHAELFEAVTRILDSSTKVTEDEIQLFFESLWGEYQLVVFQYFIRWKEALWRDSARQRKKCYVEFRKLRDRSQQLFKKFHRLYYSIIEYITARYDISNAIPVHILGKLNLDKVSHRTKQMPTVVVSDRYSITTRNVTCVFYHCLINLGRIHYCQKMVEEPIHHEMSRCEFTKAERYLTAATIIIPALSTSYTQLYVINNKKRNYLEAIYQLVRSSRTRIGNAKATETLQFFFKLNNIEKLFQEQKDIDGVGQVTWYTFMLISYHMDVSLRRSTAVESQKSKANVQKLLNQALHNHVPQIIDKVFQIMVILIGTFHTMLSVDLPEIENLHAVNVNKLHYFHSDYLEFIFEYFITLIDNVATDDHASEIAPLAIVRLMIGWIKCNRPVLHKAHRHVVLCTRLAMLVNVLIKKLQQNGITQWSIKPTRSYYFKEDVLLKNFSCIRDHLTDFMDDEIDRKRRNIINRLAGFPPRKERLDFQGENSLRSQAVVAALIKFLSSNNSNTRWNDDMRVFDIS
;
A
#
# COMPACT_ATOMS: atom_id res chain seq x y z
N MET A 1 4.76 1.89 -28.16
CA MET A 1 3.97 1.90 -26.91
C MET A 1 2.59 1.34 -27.22
N ALA A 2 2.37 0.05 -26.93
CA ALA A 2 1.05 -0.54 -26.82
C ALA A 2 0.68 -0.53 -25.32
N ASP A 3 -0.59 -0.32 -25.02
CA ASP A 3 -1.18 -0.17 -23.69
C ASP A 3 -0.54 -1.02 -22.58
N LEU A 4 0.16 -0.34 -21.66
CA LEU A 4 0.43 -0.85 -20.31
C LEU A 4 -0.71 -0.57 -19.32
N GLY A 5 -1.93 -0.40 -19.85
CA GLY A 5 -3.21 -0.39 -19.13
C GLY A 5 -3.90 -1.76 -19.10
N LEU A 6 -3.14 -2.86 -19.23
CA LEU A 6 -3.64 -4.23 -19.24
C LEU A 6 -3.96 -4.75 -17.83
N LEU A 7 -4.92 -4.10 -17.18
CA LEU A 7 -5.73 -4.70 -16.12
C LEU A 7 -7.24 -4.46 -16.35
N VAL A 8 -7.62 -3.80 -17.46
CA VAL A 8 -9.01 -3.42 -17.77
C VAL A 8 -9.45 -3.70 -19.22
N VAL A 9 -8.59 -4.23 -20.09
CA VAL A 9 -8.95 -4.39 -21.51
C VAL A 9 -8.54 -5.76 -22.04
N ARG A 10 -9.47 -6.72 -22.00
CA ARG A 10 -9.62 -7.78 -23.01
C ARG A 10 -10.93 -8.52 -22.77
N GLU A 11 -11.98 -8.03 -23.41
CA GLU A 11 -13.07 -8.82 -23.99
C GLU A 11 -13.84 -7.87 -24.91
N SER A 12 -13.45 -7.86 -26.18
CA SER A 12 -14.01 -7.01 -27.22
C SER A 12 -14.39 -7.84 -28.42
N SER A 13 -15.62 -8.35 -28.41
CA SER A 13 -16.38 -8.61 -29.63
C SER A 13 -17.85 -8.77 -29.27
N LYS A 14 -18.63 -7.69 -29.50
CA LYS A 14 -20.11 -7.60 -29.66
C LYS A 14 -20.69 -6.35 -29.01
N LEU A 15 -20.43 -5.15 -29.54
CA LEU A 15 -21.19 -3.95 -29.16
C LEU A 15 -21.33 -3.01 -30.37
N SER A 16 -22.16 -3.40 -31.34
CA SER A 16 -22.68 -2.51 -32.39
C SER A 16 -24.03 -1.88 -32.02
N SER A 17 -24.48 -1.99 -30.77
CA SER A 17 -25.84 -1.60 -30.34
C SER A 17 -25.91 -0.46 -29.30
N CYS A 18 -24.80 0.20 -28.97
CA CYS A 18 -24.75 1.19 -27.88
C CYS A 18 -25.52 2.50 -28.13
N ASP A 19 -25.87 2.83 -29.37
CA ASP A 19 -26.60 4.07 -29.67
C ASP A 19 -28.08 4.02 -29.22
N VAL A 20 -28.65 2.83 -29.02
CA VAL A 20 -30.07 2.65 -28.65
C VAL A 20 -30.31 2.85 -27.15
N LEU A 21 -29.28 2.76 -26.29
CA LEU A 21 -29.45 2.83 -24.84
C LEU A 21 -29.49 4.25 -24.27
N TYR A 22 -29.16 5.30 -25.04
CA TYR A 22 -28.95 6.66 -24.51
C TYR A 22 -30.08 7.66 -24.84
N ASN A 23 -31.32 7.20 -24.79
CA ASN A 23 -32.47 8.11 -24.81
C ASN A 23 -32.58 8.83 -23.45
N ARG A 24 -32.46 10.17 -23.42
CA ARG A 24 -32.31 11.02 -22.21
C ARG A 24 -33.35 10.76 -21.11
N LYS A 25 -34.60 10.44 -21.46
CA LYS A 25 -35.67 10.11 -20.51
C LYS A 25 -35.57 8.68 -19.98
N PHE A 26 -35.12 7.73 -20.80
CA PHE A 26 -35.06 6.31 -20.44
C PHE A 26 -33.90 6.03 -19.47
N VAL A 27 -32.71 6.57 -19.72
CA VAL A 27 -31.56 6.42 -18.81
C VAL A 27 -31.83 7.10 -17.47
N SER A 28 -32.48 8.28 -17.46
CA SER A 28 -32.59 9.05 -16.22
C SER A 28 -33.60 8.48 -15.22
N VAL A 29 -34.74 7.96 -15.69
CA VAL A 29 -35.78 7.33 -14.87
C VAL A 29 -35.37 5.92 -14.45
N SER A 30 -34.83 5.12 -15.38
CA SER A 30 -34.36 3.76 -15.07
C SER A 30 -33.17 3.77 -14.10
N LEU A 31 -32.26 4.75 -14.16
CA LEU A 31 -31.16 4.85 -13.20
C LEU A 31 -31.62 5.21 -11.79
N VAL A 32 -32.67 6.04 -11.64
CA VAL A 32 -33.21 6.40 -10.32
C VAL A 32 -33.90 5.19 -9.69
N LYS A 33 -34.69 4.45 -10.48
CA LYS A 33 -35.31 3.20 -10.04
C LYS A 33 -34.25 2.17 -9.67
N PHE A 34 -33.26 1.97 -10.52
CA PHE A 34 -32.11 1.10 -10.26
C PHE A 34 -31.35 1.50 -8.99
N HIS A 35 -31.15 2.80 -8.74
CA HIS A 35 -30.52 3.29 -7.51
C HIS A 35 -31.34 3.00 -6.27
N ALA A 36 -32.67 3.17 -6.34
CA ALA A 36 -33.55 2.85 -5.22
C ALA A 36 -33.53 1.35 -4.92
N GLU A 37 -33.64 0.51 -5.95
CA GLU A 37 -33.57 -0.96 -5.83
C GLU A 37 -32.23 -1.42 -5.27
N LEU A 38 -31.12 -0.83 -5.75
CA LEU A 38 -29.78 -1.18 -5.26
C LEU A 38 -29.58 -0.74 -3.80
N PHE A 39 -30.04 0.46 -3.46
CA PHE A 39 -29.99 0.95 -2.08
C PHE A 39 -30.79 0.01 -1.16
N GLU A 40 -32.01 -0.36 -1.57
CA GLU A 40 -32.88 -1.27 -0.82
C GLU A 40 -32.26 -2.68 -0.68
N ALA A 41 -31.62 -3.19 -1.73
CA ALA A 41 -30.89 -4.46 -1.68
C ALA A 41 -29.76 -4.41 -0.66
N VAL A 42 -28.97 -3.33 -0.64
CA VAL A 42 -27.88 -3.14 0.33
C VAL A 42 -28.40 -2.99 1.75
N THR A 43 -29.50 -2.24 1.98
CA THR A 43 -30.11 -2.16 3.31
C THR A 43 -30.63 -3.52 3.77
N ARG A 44 -31.23 -4.31 2.87
CA ARG A 44 -31.65 -5.69 3.17
C ARG A 44 -30.48 -6.59 3.55
N ILE A 45 -29.34 -6.49 2.86
CA ILE A 45 -28.11 -7.22 3.21
C ILE A 45 -27.68 -6.88 4.64
N LEU A 46 -27.64 -5.59 4.99
CA LEU A 46 -27.22 -5.11 6.31
C LEU A 46 -28.16 -5.53 7.43
N ASP A 47 -29.48 -5.49 7.17
CA ASP A 47 -30.51 -5.86 8.16
C ASP A 47 -30.71 -7.39 8.27
N SER A 48 -30.27 -8.17 7.28
CA SER A 48 -30.33 -9.64 7.32
C SER A 48 -29.22 -10.19 8.21
N SER A 49 -29.56 -10.61 9.42
CA SER A 49 -28.59 -10.92 10.48
C SER A 49 -27.76 -12.21 10.29
N THR A 50 -28.04 -13.05 9.27
CA THR A 50 -27.42 -14.40 9.19
C THR A 50 -27.19 -15.01 7.80
N LYS A 51 -27.59 -14.37 6.68
CA LYS A 51 -27.59 -15.05 5.37
C LYS A 51 -26.54 -14.62 4.36
N VAL A 52 -25.97 -13.42 4.48
CA VAL A 52 -25.08 -12.85 3.46
C VAL A 52 -23.64 -12.83 3.95
N THR A 53 -22.75 -13.44 3.18
CA THR A 53 -21.31 -13.54 3.41
C THR A 53 -20.56 -12.31 2.88
N GLU A 54 -19.34 -12.09 3.37
CA GLU A 54 -18.46 -11.02 2.87
C GLU A 54 -18.12 -11.19 1.38
N ASP A 55 -17.96 -12.43 0.92
CA ASP A 55 -17.63 -12.75 -0.47
C ASP A 55 -18.79 -12.40 -1.41
N GLU A 56 -20.04 -12.62 -0.98
CA GLU A 56 -21.24 -12.22 -1.75
C GLU A 56 -21.36 -10.69 -1.85
N ILE A 57 -21.04 -9.98 -0.76
CA ILE A 57 -21.01 -8.50 -0.76
C ILE A 57 -19.93 -8.00 -1.73
N GLN A 58 -18.73 -8.59 -1.66
CA GLN A 58 -17.64 -8.25 -2.56
C GLN A 58 -18.02 -8.49 -4.02
N LEU A 59 -18.53 -9.68 -4.34
CA LEU A 59 -18.97 -10.04 -5.69
C LEU A 59 -20.03 -9.08 -6.21
N PHE A 60 -21.02 -8.73 -5.39
CA PHE A 60 -22.07 -7.78 -5.74
C PHE A 60 -21.49 -6.42 -6.16
N PHE A 61 -20.60 -5.83 -5.35
CA PHE A 61 -20.00 -4.53 -5.67
C PHE A 61 -18.99 -4.61 -6.83
N GLU A 62 -18.32 -5.74 -7.01
CA GLU A 62 -17.43 -5.97 -8.14
C GLU A 62 -18.19 -6.11 -9.45
N SER A 63 -19.30 -6.85 -9.50
CA SER A 63 -20.19 -6.93 -10.66
C SER A 63 -20.83 -5.59 -10.98
N LEU A 64 -21.37 -4.88 -9.97
CA LEU A 64 -21.93 -3.54 -10.16
C LEU A 64 -20.90 -2.57 -10.78
N TRP A 65 -19.65 -2.65 -10.34
CA TRP A 65 -18.59 -1.84 -10.91
C TRP A 65 -18.22 -2.31 -12.32
N GLY A 66 -17.84 -3.57 -12.49
CA GLY A 66 -17.24 -4.11 -13.70
C GLY A 66 -18.21 -4.20 -14.87
N GLU A 67 -19.42 -4.70 -14.63
CA GLU A 67 -20.41 -4.98 -15.68
C GLU A 67 -21.23 -3.74 -16.06
N TYR A 68 -21.34 -2.77 -15.14
CA TYR A 68 -22.17 -1.60 -15.34
C TYR A 68 -21.40 -0.28 -15.32
N GLN A 69 -20.90 0.14 -14.16
CA GLN A 69 -20.39 1.51 -13.99
C GLN A 69 -19.13 1.77 -14.81
N LEU A 70 -18.20 0.81 -14.84
CA LEU A 70 -16.97 0.88 -15.61
C LEU A 70 -17.26 0.96 -17.11
N VAL A 71 -18.17 0.14 -17.62
CA VAL A 71 -18.58 0.14 -19.04
C VAL A 71 -19.10 1.53 -19.44
N VAL A 72 -19.91 2.15 -18.59
CA VAL A 72 -20.43 3.49 -18.85
C VAL A 72 -19.32 4.55 -18.86
N PHE A 73 -18.37 4.52 -17.92
CA PHE A 73 -17.23 5.44 -17.96
C PHE A 73 -16.31 5.20 -19.16
N GLN A 74 -16.08 3.94 -19.55
CA GLN A 74 -15.33 3.60 -20.75
C GLN A 74 -15.98 4.18 -22.01
N TYR A 75 -17.31 4.18 -22.10
CA TYR A 75 -18.03 4.86 -23.18
C TYR A 75 -17.68 6.35 -23.23
N PHE A 76 -17.71 7.08 -22.10
CA PHE A 76 -17.35 8.50 -22.07
C PHE A 76 -15.87 8.73 -22.42
N ILE A 77 -14.96 7.87 -21.97
CA ILE A 77 -13.53 7.96 -22.32
C ILE A 77 -13.33 7.74 -23.82
N ARG A 78 -13.97 6.74 -24.42
CA ARG A 78 -13.88 6.50 -25.87
C ARG A 78 -14.53 7.60 -26.70
N TRP A 79 -15.66 8.15 -26.25
CA TRP A 79 -16.27 9.30 -26.89
C TRP A 79 -15.32 10.51 -26.84
N LYS A 80 -14.64 10.73 -25.71
CA LYS A 80 -13.59 11.75 -25.61
C LYS A 80 -12.47 11.49 -26.61
N GLU A 81 -11.94 10.27 -26.68
CA GLU A 81 -10.87 9.95 -27.65
C GLU A 81 -11.29 10.19 -29.10
N ALA A 82 -12.51 9.79 -29.47
CA ALA A 82 -13.05 10.00 -30.82
C ALA A 82 -13.14 11.50 -31.18
N LEU A 83 -13.60 12.34 -30.26
CA LEU A 83 -13.72 13.80 -30.49
C LEU A 83 -12.38 14.46 -30.84
N TRP A 84 -11.27 13.93 -30.36
CA TRP A 84 -9.93 14.48 -30.59
C TRP A 84 -9.23 13.90 -31.82
N ARG A 85 -9.56 12.68 -32.25
CA ARG A 85 -9.03 12.12 -33.51
C ARG A 85 -9.48 12.96 -34.72
N ASP A 86 -10.68 13.53 -34.67
CA ASP A 86 -11.25 14.35 -35.75
C ASP A 86 -10.87 15.86 -35.68
N SER A 87 -10.06 16.26 -34.70
CA SER A 87 -9.86 17.66 -34.33
C SER A 87 -8.98 18.49 -35.30
N ALA A 88 -8.29 17.86 -36.25
CA ALA A 88 -7.37 18.53 -37.17
C ALA A 88 -8.05 19.53 -38.12
N ARG A 89 -9.37 19.41 -38.36
CA ARG A 89 -10.14 20.31 -39.25
C ARG A 89 -11.28 21.10 -38.58
N GLN A 90 -11.70 20.75 -37.35
CA GLN A 90 -12.91 21.32 -36.71
C GLN A 90 -12.77 21.59 -35.19
N ARG A 91 -11.72 22.29 -34.76
CA ARG A 91 -11.45 22.58 -33.33
C ARG A 91 -12.66 23.15 -32.56
N LYS A 92 -13.40 24.13 -33.12
CA LYS A 92 -14.57 24.73 -32.44
C LYS A 92 -15.69 23.72 -32.15
N LYS A 93 -15.98 22.80 -33.09
CA LYS A 93 -17.01 21.75 -32.91
C LYS A 93 -16.58 20.76 -31.84
N CYS A 94 -15.30 20.39 -31.80
CA CYS A 94 -14.71 19.53 -30.78
C CYS A 94 -14.94 20.09 -29.36
N TYR A 95 -14.70 21.39 -29.14
CA TYR A 95 -14.93 22.01 -27.82
C TYR A 95 -16.40 21.98 -27.38
N VAL A 96 -17.35 22.21 -28.30
CA VAL A 96 -18.78 22.19 -27.98
C VAL A 96 -19.23 20.78 -27.61
N GLU A 97 -18.83 19.78 -28.40
CA GLU A 97 -19.16 18.38 -28.12
C GLU A 97 -18.48 17.88 -26.84
N PHE A 98 -17.25 18.32 -26.56
CA PHE A 98 -16.59 18.00 -25.30
C PHE A 98 -17.32 18.58 -24.10
N ARG A 99 -17.84 19.81 -24.19
CA ARG A 99 -18.67 20.39 -23.13
C ARG A 99 -19.94 19.58 -22.91
N LYS A 100 -20.63 19.18 -23.98
CA LYS A 100 -21.83 18.31 -23.89
C LYS A 100 -21.50 16.96 -23.25
N LEU A 101 -20.38 16.35 -23.62
CA LEU A 101 -19.87 15.11 -23.04
C LEU A 101 -19.65 15.28 -21.53
N ARG A 102 -18.94 16.34 -21.13
CA ARG A 102 -18.64 16.66 -19.73
C ARG A 102 -19.92 16.89 -18.91
N ASP A 103 -20.89 17.62 -19.47
CA ASP A 103 -22.15 17.88 -18.78
C ASP A 103 -22.94 16.59 -18.56
N ARG A 104 -22.94 15.68 -19.55
CA ARG A 104 -23.59 14.36 -19.43
C ARG A 104 -22.85 13.45 -18.44
N SER A 105 -21.53 13.38 -18.50
CA SER A 105 -20.74 12.57 -17.55
C SER A 105 -20.92 13.07 -16.12
N GLN A 106 -20.92 14.40 -15.93
CA GLN A 106 -21.11 15.00 -14.61
C GLN A 106 -22.48 14.72 -14.00
N GLN A 107 -23.55 14.70 -14.82
CA GLN A 107 -24.88 14.32 -14.35
C GLN A 107 -24.90 12.86 -13.87
N LEU A 108 -24.29 11.95 -14.62
CA LEU A 108 -24.20 10.54 -14.23
C LEU A 108 -23.34 10.34 -12.98
N PHE A 109 -22.15 10.97 -12.97
CA PHE A 109 -21.23 10.94 -11.83
C PHE A 109 -21.92 11.33 -10.53
N LYS A 110 -22.71 12.42 -10.53
CA LYS A 110 -23.48 12.85 -9.36
C LYS A 110 -24.43 11.77 -8.85
N LYS A 111 -25.07 11.02 -9.76
CA LYS A 111 -25.99 9.95 -9.37
C LYS A 111 -25.23 8.76 -8.77
N PHE A 112 -24.14 8.29 -9.38
CA PHE A 112 -23.31 7.22 -8.81
C PHE A 112 -22.67 7.62 -7.48
N HIS A 113 -22.19 8.85 -7.36
CA HIS A 113 -21.68 9.36 -6.09
C HIS A 113 -22.77 9.36 -5.02
N ARG A 114 -23.97 9.84 -5.33
CA ARG A 114 -25.09 9.88 -4.37
C ARG A 114 -25.47 8.49 -3.89
N LEU A 115 -25.44 7.48 -4.76
CA LEU A 115 -25.73 6.10 -4.39
C LEU A 115 -24.82 5.63 -3.25
N TYR A 116 -23.50 5.62 -3.46
CA TYR A 116 -22.55 5.13 -2.47
C TYR A 116 -22.49 5.99 -1.21
N TYR A 117 -22.60 7.31 -1.38
CA TYR A 117 -22.58 8.22 -0.24
C TYR A 117 -23.84 8.10 0.62
N SER A 118 -25.02 7.86 0.01
CA SER A 118 -26.26 7.64 0.77
C SER A 118 -26.22 6.35 1.58
N ILE A 119 -25.56 5.29 1.05
CA ILE A 119 -25.34 4.05 1.81
C ILE A 119 -24.45 4.31 3.03
N ILE A 120 -23.38 5.09 2.86
CA ILE A 120 -22.51 5.50 3.97
C ILE A 120 -23.29 6.32 5.02
N GLU A 121 -24.11 7.29 4.58
CA GLU A 121 -24.98 8.08 5.48
C GLU A 121 -26.00 7.20 6.23
N TYR A 122 -26.57 6.19 5.55
CA TYR A 122 -27.48 5.24 6.19
C TYR A 122 -26.76 4.41 7.26
N ILE A 123 -25.57 3.87 6.93
CA ILE A 123 -24.76 3.09 7.88
C ILE A 123 -24.45 3.91 9.13
N THR A 124 -23.97 5.16 8.96
CA THR A 124 -23.57 6.01 10.09
C THR A 124 -24.74 6.50 10.93
N ALA A 125 -25.94 6.59 10.36
CA ALA A 125 -27.15 6.96 11.09
C ALA A 125 -27.79 5.77 11.82
N ARG A 126 -27.67 4.55 11.29
CA ARG A 126 -28.39 3.36 11.77
C ARG A 126 -27.58 2.49 12.75
N TYR A 127 -26.26 2.40 12.57
CA TYR A 127 -25.39 1.47 13.30
C TYR A 127 -24.37 2.19 14.18
N ASP A 128 -24.05 1.61 15.35
CA ASP A 128 -22.89 2.04 16.12
C ASP A 128 -21.60 1.48 15.48
N ILE A 129 -20.95 2.32 14.69
CA ILE A 129 -19.73 1.98 13.94
C ILE A 129 -18.43 2.24 14.72
N SER A 130 -18.50 2.62 16.00
CA SER A 130 -17.32 2.95 16.81
C SER A 130 -16.30 1.81 16.93
N ASN A 131 -16.79 0.57 16.79
CA ASN A 131 -16.00 -0.67 16.80
C ASN A 131 -15.63 -1.18 15.39
N ALA A 132 -16.04 -0.49 14.33
CA ALA A 132 -15.81 -0.89 12.93
C ALA A 132 -14.93 0.12 12.17
N ILE A 133 -15.23 1.41 12.30
CA ILE A 133 -14.67 2.49 11.49
C ILE A 133 -13.95 3.50 12.40
N PRO A 134 -12.68 3.85 12.12
CA PRO A 134 -12.00 4.88 12.91
C PRO A 134 -12.68 6.24 12.77
N VAL A 135 -12.85 6.95 13.89
CA VAL A 135 -13.52 8.28 13.96
C VAL A 135 -12.84 9.30 13.06
N HIS A 136 -11.51 9.24 12.95
CA HIS A 136 -10.76 10.12 12.05
C HIS A 136 -11.16 9.97 10.57
N ILE A 137 -11.59 8.77 10.15
CA ILE A 137 -12.11 8.56 8.79
C ILE A 137 -13.46 9.25 8.62
N LEU A 138 -14.33 9.19 9.63
CA LEU A 138 -15.63 9.86 9.60
C LEU A 138 -15.48 11.39 9.44
N GLY A 139 -14.53 11.98 10.16
CA GLY A 139 -14.22 13.40 10.03
C GLY A 139 -13.69 13.78 8.64
N LYS A 140 -12.80 12.97 8.07
CA LYS A 140 -12.30 13.17 6.68
C LYS A 140 -13.40 13.08 5.62
N LEU A 141 -14.48 12.37 5.93
CA LEU A 141 -15.64 12.20 5.07
C LEU A 141 -16.75 13.23 5.36
N ASN A 142 -16.56 14.16 6.32
CA ASN A 142 -17.58 15.10 6.78
C ASN A 142 -18.85 14.44 7.36
N LEU A 143 -18.72 13.25 7.95
CA LEU A 143 -19.83 12.48 8.51
C LEU A 143 -20.10 12.77 10.00
N ASP A 144 -19.21 13.51 10.66
CA ASP A 144 -19.33 13.85 12.09
C ASP A 144 -20.66 14.52 12.44
N LYS A 145 -21.20 15.33 11.52
CA LYS A 145 -22.47 16.07 11.70
C LYS A 145 -23.73 15.22 11.49
N VAL A 146 -23.62 14.08 10.80
CA VAL A 146 -24.76 13.19 10.54
C VAL A 146 -25.15 12.45 11.82
N SER A 147 -24.17 12.08 12.65
CA SER A 147 -24.36 11.42 13.95
C SER A 147 -25.22 12.23 14.94
N HIS A 148 -25.24 13.56 14.82
CA HIS A 148 -26.01 14.44 15.70
C HIS A 148 -27.44 14.72 15.23
N ARG A 149 -27.78 14.46 13.96
CA ARG A 149 -29.08 14.84 13.37
C ARG A 149 -30.16 13.76 13.47
N THR A 150 -29.80 12.50 13.59
CA THR A 150 -30.74 11.36 13.65
C THR A 150 -30.86 10.80 15.07
N LYS A 151 -31.34 11.61 16.03
CA LYS A 151 -31.66 11.15 17.40
C LYS A 151 -32.97 10.33 17.50
N GLN A 152 -33.60 9.97 16.38
CA GLN A 152 -34.93 9.34 16.38
C GLN A 152 -34.93 7.83 16.07
N MET A 153 -33.83 7.23 15.60
CA MET A 153 -33.75 5.77 15.43
C MET A 153 -32.89 5.14 16.54
N PRO A 154 -33.32 4.02 17.15
CA PRO A 154 -32.46 3.28 18.05
C PRO A 154 -31.24 2.77 17.25
N THR A 155 -30.06 3.20 17.64
CA THR A 155 -28.80 2.76 17.05
C THR A 155 -28.67 1.26 17.27
N VAL A 156 -28.47 0.47 16.22
CA VAL A 156 -28.14 -0.94 16.38
C VAL A 156 -26.74 -1.00 16.98
N VAL A 157 -26.66 -1.32 18.27
CA VAL A 157 -25.39 -1.52 18.95
C VAL A 157 -24.78 -2.80 18.41
N VAL A 158 -23.67 -2.66 17.70
CA VAL A 158 -22.93 -3.80 17.20
C VAL A 158 -22.04 -4.29 18.34
N SER A 159 -22.55 -5.28 19.08
CA SER A 159 -22.06 -5.68 20.40
C SER A 159 -20.65 -6.27 20.41
N ASP A 160 -20.17 -6.80 19.27
CA ASP A 160 -18.84 -7.38 19.12
C ASP A 160 -18.26 -7.12 17.72
N ARG A 161 -16.95 -6.85 17.65
CA ARG A 161 -16.19 -6.61 16.40
C ARG A 161 -16.20 -7.81 15.45
N TYR A 162 -16.40 -9.01 15.98
CA TYR A 162 -16.47 -10.24 15.21
C TYR A 162 -17.90 -10.61 14.80
N SER A 163 -18.90 -9.81 15.19
CA SER A 163 -20.27 -10.06 14.78
C SER A 163 -20.42 -9.94 13.26
N ILE A 164 -21.30 -10.77 12.70
CA ILE A 164 -21.64 -10.76 11.27
C ILE A 164 -22.08 -9.35 10.84
N THR A 165 -22.84 -8.66 11.68
CA THR A 165 -23.27 -7.28 11.41
C THR A 165 -22.09 -6.31 11.34
N THR A 166 -21.10 -6.35 12.25
CA THR A 166 -19.90 -5.48 12.14
C THR A 166 -19.17 -5.75 10.84
N ARG A 167 -18.99 -7.03 10.51
CA ARG A 167 -18.29 -7.47 9.30
C ARG A 167 -18.97 -6.96 8.04
N ASN A 168 -20.29 -7.17 7.91
CA ASN A 168 -21.06 -6.71 6.76
C ASN A 168 -21.08 -5.18 6.66
N VAL A 169 -21.28 -4.47 7.77
CA VAL A 169 -21.21 -3.00 7.82
C VAL A 169 -19.84 -2.50 7.36
N THR A 170 -18.76 -3.10 7.85
CA THR A 170 -17.38 -2.72 7.48
C THR A 170 -17.13 -3.00 6.01
N CYS A 171 -17.55 -4.16 5.50
CA CYS A 171 -17.39 -4.58 4.11
C CYS A 171 -18.14 -3.66 3.14
N VAL A 172 -19.42 -3.40 3.40
CA VAL A 172 -20.23 -2.47 2.57
C VAL A 172 -19.63 -1.06 2.61
N PHE A 173 -19.22 -0.56 3.77
CA PHE A 173 -18.58 0.75 3.90
C PHE A 173 -17.28 0.83 3.08
N TYR A 174 -16.44 -0.20 3.17
CA TYR A 174 -15.20 -0.33 2.39
C TYR A 174 -15.46 -0.29 0.88
N HIS A 175 -16.42 -1.08 0.38
CA HIS A 175 -16.75 -1.09 -1.05
C HIS A 175 -17.34 0.23 -1.54
N CYS A 176 -18.13 0.93 -0.71
CA CYS A 176 -18.60 2.27 -1.03
C CYS A 176 -17.43 3.25 -1.20
N LEU A 177 -16.42 3.22 -0.31
CA LEU A 177 -15.23 4.06 -0.46
C LEU A 177 -14.43 3.73 -1.72
N ILE A 178 -14.23 2.44 -2.02
CA ILE A 178 -13.54 2.02 -3.24
C ILE A 178 -14.23 2.57 -4.47
N ASN A 179 -15.54 2.38 -4.56
CA ASN A 179 -16.29 2.80 -5.73
C ASN A 179 -16.39 4.32 -5.82
N LEU A 180 -16.47 5.05 -4.69
CA LEU A 180 -16.30 6.51 -4.66
C LEU A 180 -14.93 6.93 -5.21
N GLY A 181 -13.86 6.25 -4.81
CA GLY A 181 -12.52 6.48 -5.35
C GLY A 181 -12.44 6.27 -6.86
N ARG A 182 -12.99 5.14 -7.34
CA ARG A 182 -13.02 4.77 -8.77
C ARG A 182 -13.83 5.75 -9.62
N ILE A 183 -15.04 6.13 -9.19
CA ILE A 183 -15.85 7.10 -9.96
C ILE A 183 -15.17 8.47 -10.01
N HIS A 184 -14.49 8.90 -8.94
CA HIS A 184 -13.74 10.15 -8.95
C HIS A 184 -12.55 10.11 -9.91
N TYR A 185 -11.83 8.98 -9.94
CA TYR A 185 -10.76 8.75 -10.90
C TYR A 185 -11.29 8.77 -12.34
N CYS A 186 -12.32 7.98 -12.66
CA CYS A 186 -12.91 7.93 -13.99
C CYS A 186 -13.48 9.28 -14.43
N GLN A 187 -14.17 10.00 -13.55
CA GLN A 187 -14.69 11.33 -13.86
C GLN A 187 -13.56 12.30 -14.18
N LYS A 188 -12.47 12.29 -13.40
CA LYS A 188 -11.29 13.11 -13.68
C LYS A 188 -10.68 12.76 -15.03
N MET A 189 -10.57 11.47 -15.35
CA MET A 189 -10.11 11.01 -16.68
C MET A 189 -10.99 11.51 -17.83
N VAL A 190 -12.30 11.69 -17.61
CA VAL A 190 -13.23 12.23 -18.60
C VAL A 190 -13.10 13.76 -18.72
N GLU A 191 -12.93 14.45 -17.60
CA GLU A 191 -12.85 15.92 -17.55
C GLU A 191 -11.54 16.49 -18.09
N GLU A 192 -10.45 15.73 -18.02
CA GLU A 192 -9.14 16.20 -18.46
C GLU A 192 -8.99 16.19 -19.99
N PRO A 193 -8.57 17.30 -20.61
CA PRO A 193 -8.26 17.35 -22.04
C PRO A 193 -7.14 16.37 -22.40
N ILE A 194 -7.18 15.78 -23.59
CA ILE A 194 -6.20 14.76 -24.01
C ILE A 194 -4.76 15.30 -24.09
N HIS A 195 -4.60 16.59 -24.36
CA HIS A 195 -3.29 17.24 -24.44
C HIS A 195 -2.72 17.65 -23.07
N HIS A 196 -3.48 17.50 -21.98
CA HIS A 196 -2.98 17.78 -20.65
C HIS A 196 -2.07 16.63 -20.21
N GLU A 197 -0.86 16.95 -19.77
CA GLU A 197 0.02 15.96 -19.14
C GLU A 197 -0.69 15.41 -17.91
N MET A 198 -1.10 14.13 -17.96
CA MET A 198 -1.78 13.45 -16.86
C MET A 198 -0.93 13.40 -15.58
N SER A 199 0.38 13.59 -15.68
CA SER A 199 1.31 13.75 -14.55
C SER A 199 1.01 14.98 -13.69
N ARG A 200 0.36 16.00 -14.26
CA ARG A 200 -0.03 17.23 -13.54
C ARG A 200 -1.44 17.17 -12.96
N CYS A 201 -2.19 16.10 -13.22
CA CYS A 201 -3.55 15.96 -12.72
C CYS A 201 -3.56 15.52 -11.26
N GLU A 202 -4.22 16.31 -10.41
CA GLU A 202 -4.45 15.95 -9.03
C GLU A 202 -5.68 15.03 -8.89
N PHE A 203 -5.47 13.84 -8.31
CA PHE A 203 -6.51 12.84 -8.03
C PHE A 203 -6.91 12.83 -6.54
N THR A 204 -6.73 13.95 -5.85
CA THR A 204 -6.82 14.09 -4.39
C THR A 204 -8.09 13.50 -3.79
N LYS A 205 -9.26 13.69 -4.44
CA LYS A 205 -10.53 13.12 -3.96
C LYS A 205 -10.55 11.59 -4.07
N ALA A 206 -10.08 11.03 -5.18
CA ALA A 206 -10.02 9.59 -5.39
C ALA A 206 -9.07 8.94 -4.38
N GLU A 207 -7.87 9.51 -4.23
CA GLU A 207 -6.86 9.06 -3.28
C GLU A 207 -7.35 9.14 -1.84
N ARG A 208 -8.07 10.20 -1.45
CA ARG A 208 -8.65 10.31 -0.12
C ARG A 208 -9.58 9.13 0.22
N TYR A 209 -10.47 8.73 -0.69
CA TYR A 209 -11.38 7.60 -0.44
C TYR A 209 -10.63 6.27 -0.44
N LEU A 210 -9.69 6.07 -1.36
CA LEU A 210 -8.93 4.83 -1.46
C LEU A 210 -7.98 4.62 -0.27
N THR A 211 -7.32 5.69 0.20
CA THR A 211 -6.49 5.66 1.42
C THR A 211 -7.34 5.45 2.68
N ALA A 212 -8.58 5.93 2.71
CA ALA A 212 -9.49 5.56 3.80
C ALA A 212 -9.83 4.06 3.76
N ALA A 213 -10.05 3.50 2.56
CA ALA A 213 -10.33 2.08 2.38
C ALA A 213 -9.15 1.18 2.81
N THR A 214 -7.90 1.57 2.55
CA THR A 214 -6.72 0.81 3.01
C THR A 214 -6.59 0.76 4.54
N ILE A 215 -7.10 1.77 5.25
CA ILE A 215 -7.09 1.79 6.73
C ILE A 215 -8.20 0.88 7.30
N ILE A 216 -9.37 0.84 6.66
CA ILE A 216 -10.53 0.07 7.14
C ILE A 216 -10.30 -1.43 6.91
N ILE A 217 -10.01 -1.86 5.68
CA ILE A 217 -9.73 -3.26 5.36
C ILE A 217 -8.37 -3.37 4.63
N PRO A 218 -7.24 -3.32 5.35
CA PRO A 218 -5.91 -3.45 4.76
C PRO A 218 -5.61 -4.86 4.20
N ALA A 219 -6.41 -5.86 4.57
CA ALA A 219 -6.23 -7.23 4.12
C ALA A 219 -6.59 -7.44 2.64
N LEU A 220 -7.39 -6.54 2.05
CA LEU A 220 -7.87 -6.66 0.68
C LEU A 220 -7.00 -5.84 -0.28
N SER A 221 -6.59 -6.48 -1.37
CA SER A 221 -5.72 -5.90 -2.40
C SER A 221 -6.36 -4.76 -3.22
N THR A 222 -7.69 -4.71 -3.32
CA THR A 222 -8.41 -3.86 -4.28
C THR A 222 -8.11 -2.38 -4.14
N SER A 223 -8.07 -1.84 -2.91
CA SER A 223 -7.73 -0.43 -2.65
C SER A 223 -6.30 -0.09 -3.10
N TYR A 224 -5.34 -0.97 -2.84
CA TYR A 224 -3.94 -0.80 -3.26
C TYR A 224 -3.82 -0.85 -4.78
N THR A 225 -4.53 -1.76 -5.46
CA THR A 225 -4.56 -1.83 -6.94
C THR A 225 -5.07 -0.53 -7.55
N GLN A 226 -6.11 0.09 -6.98
CA GLN A 226 -6.62 1.36 -7.50
C GLN A 226 -5.64 2.52 -7.26
N LEU A 227 -4.95 2.54 -6.11
CA LEU A 227 -3.88 3.51 -5.86
C LEU A 227 -2.69 3.34 -6.82
N TYR A 228 -2.33 2.09 -7.16
CA TYR A 228 -1.36 1.80 -8.22
C TYR A 228 -1.79 2.42 -9.56
N VAL A 229 -3.04 2.20 -9.99
CA VAL A 229 -3.56 2.74 -11.25
C VAL A 229 -3.43 4.27 -11.30
N ILE A 230 -3.80 4.96 -10.22
CA ILE A 230 -3.69 6.42 -10.12
C ILE A 230 -2.23 6.87 -10.22
N ASN A 231 -1.34 6.29 -9.41
CA ASN A 231 0.07 6.72 -9.35
C ASN A 231 0.82 6.38 -10.63
N ASN A 232 0.52 5.24 -11.26
CA ASN A 232 1.04 4.88 -12.58
C ASN A 232 0.60 5.93 -13.61
N LYS A 233 -0.65 6.40 -13.54
CA LYS A 233 -1.15 7.42 -14.45
C LYS A 233 -0.53 8.80 -14.23
N LYS A 234 -0.18 9.13 -12.99
CA LYS A 234 0.59 10.32 -12.61
C LYS A 234 2.09 10.22 -12.96
N ARG A 235 2.58 9.05 -13.42
CA ARG A 235 4.02 8.75 -13.56
C ARG A 235 4.80 8.85 -12.25
N ASN A 236 4.13 8.71 -11.11
CA ASN A 236 4.78 8.56 -9.81
C ASN A 236 5.14 7.08 -9.60
N TYR A 237 6.19 6.61 -10.28
CA TYR A 237 6.50 5.18 -10.36
C TYR A 237 6.91 4.57 -9.03
N LEU A 238 7.59 5.31 -8.15
CA LEU A 238 7.91 4.82 -6.82
C LEU A 238 6.63 4.45 -6.04
N GLU A 239 5.69 5.39 -5.95
CA GLU A 239 4.42 5.16 -5.26
C GLU A 239 3.59 4.08 -5.98
N ALA A 240 3.56 4.09 -7.32
CA ALA A 240 2.84 3.09 -8.09
C ALA A 240 3.33 1.67 -7.75
N ILE A 241 4.64 1.44 -7.80
CA ILE A 241 5.22 0.13 -7.53
C ILE A 241 5.11 -0.26 -6.07
N TYR A 242 5.25 0.69 -5.14
CA TYR A 242 4.94 0.45 -3.74
C TYR A 242 3.51 -0.07 -3.58
N GLN A 243 2.51 0.59 -4.17
CA GLN A 243 1.11 0.17 -4.11
C GLN A 243 0.85 -1.17 -4.82
N LEU A 244 1.55 -1.45 -5.92
CA LEU A 244 1.46 -2.73 -6.63
C LEU A 244 2.04 -3.90 -5.80
N VAL A 245 3.17 -3.68 -5.15
CA VAL A 245 3.76 -4.62 -4.19
C VAL A 245 2.79 -4.85 -3.04
N ARG A 246 2.19 -3.78 -2.49
CA ARG A 246 1.18 -3.92 -1.44
C ARG A 246 -0.03 -4.72 -1.90
N SER A 247 -0.54 -4.47 -3.10
CA SER A 247 -1.66 -5.24 -3.67
C SER A 247 -1.34 -6.72 -3.82
N SER A 248 -0.16 -7.06 -4.36
CA SER A 248 0.26 -8.46 -4.53
C SER A 248 0.56 -9.17 -3.21
N ARG A 249 0.93 -8.44 -2.15
CA ARG A 249 1.38 -8.96 -0.86
C ARG A 249 0.52 -8.49 0.32
N THR A 250 -0.78 -8.37 0.10
CA THR A 250 -1.73 -8.34 1.22
C THR A 250 -2.02 -9.76 1.70
N ARG A 251 -2.69 -9.89 2.85
CA ARG A 251 -3.21 -11.19 3.34
C ARG A 251 -4.12 -11.89 2.31
N ILE A 252 -4.96 -11.12 1.60
CA ILE A 252 -5.78 -11.59 0.48
C ILE A 252 -5.24 -10.94 -0.80
N GLY A 253 -4.09 -11.46 -1.24
CA GLY A 253 -3.33 -10.94 -2.38
C GLY A 253 -4.03 -11.05 -3.73
N ASN A 254 -3.57 -10.25 -4.70
CA ASN A 254 -4.08 -10.28 -6.07
C ASN A 254 -3.06 -10.92 -7.03
N ALA A 255 -3.40 -12.07 -7.60
CA ALA A 255 -2.53 -12.78 -8.55
C ALA A 255 -2.14 -11.92 -9.77
N LYS A 256 -3.09 -11.15 -10.33
CA LYS A 256 -2.81 -10.24 -11.45
C LYS A 256 -1.84 -9.11 -11.08
N ALA A 257 -1.86 -8.67 -9.82
CA ALA A 257 -0.88 -7.69 -9.33
C ALA A 257 0.53 -8.30 -9.30
N THR A 258 0.66 -9.57 -8.92
CA THR A 258 1.91 -10.32 -8.98
C THR A 258 2.43 -10.45 -10.41
N GLU A 259 1.57 -10.81 -11.37
CA GLU A 259 1.92 -10.87 -12.79
C GLU A 259 2.36 -9.51 -13.34
N THR A 260 1.61 -8.45 -12.98
CA THR A 260 1.94 -7.07 -13.39
C THR A 260 3.30 -6.63 -12.83
N LEU A 261 3.61 -7.01 -11.59
CA LEU A 261 4.89 -6.70 -10.96
C LEU A 261 6.06 -7.38 -11.67
N GLN A 262 5.91 -8.66 -12.04
CA GLN A 262 6.91 -9.38 -12.85
C GLN A 262 7.10 -8.73 -14.23
N PHE A 263 6.00 -8.35 -14.88
CA PHE A 263 6.07 -7.67 -16.17
C PHE A 263 6.79 -6.33 -16.05
N PHE A 264 6.49 -5.54 -15.02
CA PHE A 264 7.07 -4.22 -14.81
C PHE A 264 8.60 -4.28 -14.70
N PHE A 265 9.12 -5.24 -13.94
CA PHE A 265 10.56 -5.39 -13.71
C PHE A 265 11.32 -6.13 -14.82
N LYS A 266 10.75 -6.30 -16.01
CA LYS A 266 11.55 -6.64 -17.21
C LYS A 266 12.44 -5.44 -17.58
N LEU A 267 13.73 -5.66 -17.81
CA LEU A 267 14.71 -4.56 -17.94
C LEU A 267 14.35 -3.55 -19.04
N ASN A 268 13.90 -4.04 -20.18
CA ASN A 268 13.46 -3.20 -21.32
C ASN A 268 12.35 -2.21 -20.95
N ASN A 269 11.56 -2.49 -19.91
CA ASN A 269 10.54 -1.57 -19.43
C ASN A 269 11.15 -0.48 -18.55
N ILE A 270 12.07 -0.85 -17.66
CA ILE A 270 12.77 0.11 -16.79
C ILE A 270 13.64 1.07 -17.62
N GLU A 271 14.45 0.57 -18.55
CA GLU A 271 15.29 1.42 -19.42
C GLU A 271 14.48 2.47 -20.21
N LYS A 272 13.32 2.08 -20.74
CA LYS A 272 12.42 2.99 -21.46
C LYS A 272 11.83 4.09 -20.57
N LEU A 273 11.49 3.77 -19.32
CA LEU A 273 10.94 4.75 -18.39
C LEU A 273 11.90 5.91 -18.10
N PHE A 274 13.20 5.68 -18.26
CA PHE A 274 14.24 6.64 -17.90
C PHE A 274 14.80 7.43 -19.07
N GLN A 275 14.80 6.87 -20.27
CA GLN A 275 15.03 7.67 -21.49
C GLN A 275 14.05 8.86 -21.60
N GLU A 276 12.90 8.78 -20.91
CA GLU A 276 11.89 9.84 -20.84
C GLU A 276 12.13 10.88 -19.72
N GLN A 277 13.08 10.69 -18.80
CA GLN A 277 13.40 11.65 -17.72
C GLN A 277 14.73 12.38 -18.00
N LYS A 278 14.66 13.71 -18.20
CA LYS A 278 15.84 14.54 -18.51
C LYS A 278 16.60 15.05 -17.28
N ASP A 279 15.94 15.16 -16.13
CA ASP A 279 16.53 15.56 -14.84
C ASP A 279 15.99 14.66 -13.73
N ILE A 280 16.89 14.11 -12.91
CA ILE A 280 16.54 13.15 -11.87
C ILE A 280 17.07 13.67 -10.54
N ASP A 281 16.15 14.01 -9.64
CA ASP A 281 16.44 14.42 -8.27
C ASP A 281 16.99 13.26 -7.42
N GLY A 282 17.38 13.53 -6.17
CA GLY A 282 17.95 12.51 -5.29
C GLY A 282 17.02 11.30 -5.06
N VAL A 283 15.70 11.54 -4.96
CA VAL A 283 14.69 10.47 -4.86
C VAL A 283 14.69 9.62 -6.12
N GLY A 284 14.68 10.27 -7.30
CA GLY A 284 14.69 9.62 -8.59
C GLY A 284 15.95 8.78 -8.79
N GLN A 285 17.13 9.25 -8.37
CA GLN A 285 18.39 8.51 -8.50
C GLN A 285 18.37 7.22 -7.67
N VAL A 286 18.01 7.33 -6.39
CA VAL A 286 17.92 6.16 -5.50
C VAL A 286 16.86 5.18 -6.00
N THR A 287 15.68 5.68 -6.40
CA THR A 287 14.60 4.85 -6.96
C THR A 287 15.07 4.13 -8.22
N TRP A 288 15.74 4.85 -9.11
CA TRP A 288 16.20 4.35 -10.40
C TRP A 288 17.21 3.22 -10.26
N TYR A 289 18.32 3.49 -9.57
CA TYR A 289 19.37 2.49 -9.41
C TYR A 289 18.84 1.26 -8.66
N THR A 290 17.95 1.46 -7.70
CA THR A 290 17.27 0.35 -7.02
C THR A 290 16.42 -0.45 -8.01
N PHE A 291 15.56 0.18 -8.82
CA PHE A 291 14.70 -0.53 -9.76
C PHE A 291 15.49 -1.28 -10.85
N MET A 292 16.60 -0.71 -11.32
CA MET A 292 17.51 -1.37 -12.25
C MET A 292 18.09 -2.65 -11.65
N LEU A 293 18.54 -2.60 -10.39
CA LEU A 293 19.08 -3.77 -9.68
C LEU A 293 17.99 -4.81 -9.44
N ILE A 294 16.79 -4.40 -9.02
CA ILE A 294 15.63 -5.31 -8.91
C ILE A 294 15.36 -6.00 -10.26
N SER A 295 15.35 -5.24 -11.36
CA SER A 295 15.15 -5.78 -12.70
C SER A 295 16.21 -6.80 -13.09
N TYR A 296 17.48 -6.52 -12.79
CA TYR A 296 18.58 -7.46 -13.02
C TYR A 296 18.32 -8.81 -12.33
N HIS A 297 17.80 -8.79 -11.11
CA HIS A 297 17.50 -10.00 -10.34
C HIS A 297 16.19 -10.68 -10.74
N MET A 298 15.17 -9.93 -11.15
CA MET A 298 13.84 -10.47 -11.48
C MET A 298 13.75 -11.02 -12.91
N ASP A 299 14.42 -10.39 -13.88
CA ASP A 299 14.33 -10.77 -15.28
C ASP A 299 15.10 -12.08 -15.56
N VAL A 300 14.35 -13.16 -15.86
CA VAL A 300 14.90 -14.49 -16.15
C VAL A 300 15.94 -14.45 -17.29
N SER A 301 15.72 -13.59 -18.29
CA SER A 301 16.63 -13.51 -19.45
C SER A 301 18.00 -12.96 -19.08
N LEU A 302 18.05 -11.99 -18.16
CA LEU A 302 19.30 -11.42 -17.65
C LEU A 302 19.97 -12.33 -16.65
N ARG A 303 19.20 -12.98 -15.78
CA ARG A 303 19.71 -13.99 -14.84
C ARG A 303 20.51 -15.08 -15.55
N ARG A 304 20.05 -15.53 -16.72
CA ARG A 304 20.70 -16.59 -17.51
C ARG A 304 21.86 -16.10 -18.37
N SER A 305 22.05 -14.79 -18.50
CA SER A 305 23.16 -14.23 -19.25
C SER A 305 24.42 -14.20 -18.39
N THR A 306 25.37 -15.08 -18.69
CA THR A 306 26.70 -15.11 -18.06
C THR A 306 27.66 -14.06 -18.63
N ALA A 307 27.15 -13.09 -19.41
CA ALA A 307 27.98 -12.09 -20.06
C ALA A 307 28.69 -11.21 -19.02
N VAL A 308 30.01 -11.13 -19.10
CA VAL A 308 30.85 -10.29 -18.21
C VAL A 308 30.41 -8.83 -18.23
N GLU A 309 29.87 -8.35 -19.35
CA GLU A 309 29.34 -6.98 -19.51
C GLU A 309 28.10 -6.73 -18.64
N SER A 310 27.20 -7.72 -18.47
CA SER A 310 26.01 -7.57 -17.63
C SER A 310 26.39 -7.48 -16.14
N GLN A 311 27.40 -8.25 -15.72
CA GLN A 311 27.93 -8.22 -14.35
C GLN A 311 28.68 -6.92 -14.04
N LYS A 312 29.53 -6.44 -14.98
CA LYS A 312 30.20 -5.14 -14.85
C LYS A 312 29.18 -3.98 -14.77
N SER A 313 28.10 -4.06 -15.54
CA SER A 313 26.99 -3.10 -15.46
C SER A 313 26.30 -3.12 -14.10
N LYS A 314 25.98 -4.31 -13.55
CA LYS A 314 25.39 -4.46 -12.20
C LYS A 314 26.26 -3.82 -11.11
N ALA A 315 27.56 -4.12 -11.08
CA ALA A 315 28.47 -3.59 -10.07
C ALA A 315 28.59 -2.05 -10.15
N ASN A 316 28.58 -1.48 -11.35
CA ASN A 316 28.58 -0.03 -11.54
C ASN A 316 27.29 0.61 -11.00
N VAL A 317 26.12 0.03 -11.31
CA VAL A 317 24.83 0.52 -10.79
C VAL A 317 24.77 0.41 -9.27
N GLN A 318 25.28 -0.69 -8.67
CA GLN A 318 25.38 -0.85 -7.22
C GLN A 318 26.22 0.27 -6.58
N LYS A 319 27.38 0.58 -7.17
CA LYS A 319 28.24 1.67 -6.68
C LYS A 319 27.53 3.02 -6.72
N LEU A 320 26.82 3.31 -7.81
CA LEU A 320 26.04 4.55 -7.96
C LEU A 320 24.89 4.61 -6.95
N LEU A 321 24.20 3.49 -6.71
CA LEU A 321 23.17 3.41 -5.67
C LEU A 321 23.73 3.73 -4.29
N ASN A 322 24.85 3.10 -3.91
CA ASN A 322 25.46 3.31 -2.60
C ASN A 322 25.87 4.79 -2.40
N GLN A 323 26.39 5.44 -3.46
CA GLN A 323 26.69 6.87 -3.44
C GLN A 323 25.41 7.72 -3.28
N ALA A 324 24.37 7.42 -4.04
CA ALA A 324 23.10 8.14 -3.96
C ALA A 324 22.43 7.99 -2.58
N LEU A 325 22.48 6.78 -2.00
CA LEU A 325 21.97 6.54 -0.65
C LEU A 325 22.72 7.36 0.40
N HIS A 326 24.05 7.36 0.36
CA HIS A 326 24.86 8.14 1.29
C HIS A 326 24.56 9.66 1.20
N ASN A 327 24.34 10.17 -0.01
CA ASN A 327 24.12 11.59 -0.23
C ASN A 327 22.69 12.07 0.08
N HIS A 328 21.69 11.19 -0.03
CA HIS A 328 20.28 11.63 -0.07
C HIS A 328 19.39 11.05 1.03
N VAL A 329 19.74 9.92 1.67
CA VAL A 329 18.86 9.21 2.62
C VAL A 329 18.23 10.12 3.69
N PRO A 330 18.97 11.04 4.35
CA PRO A 330 18.38 11.90 5.40
C PRO A 330 17.19 12.73 4.91
N GLN A 331 17.19 13.19 3.66
CA GLN A 331 16.09 14.00 3.11
C GLN A 331 14.95 13.16 2.53
N ILE A 332 15.14 11.86 2.32
CA ILE A 332 14.20 11.00 1.57
C ILE A 332 13.76 9.76 2.35
N ILE A 333 13.87 9.77 3.68
CA ILE A 333 13.64 8.60 4.54
C ILE A 333 12.27 7.94 4.33
N ASP A 334 11.21 8.72 4.10
CA ASP A 334 9.87 8.21 3.80
C ASP A 334 9.84 7.40 2.50
N LYS A 335 10.63 7.82 1.51
CA LYS A 335 10.76 7.15 0.20
C LYS A 335 11.63 5.90 0.33
N VAL A 336 12.68 5.95 1.13
CA VAL A 336 13.50 4.77 1.46
C VAL A 336 12.66 3.69 2.12
N PHE A 337 11.75 4.05 3.03
CA PHE A 337 10.82 3.09 3.63
C PHE A 337 9.96 2.38 2.56
N GLN A 338 9.44 3.12 1.58
CA GLN A 338 8.69 2.54 0.45
C GLN A 338 9.56 1.61 -0.40
N ILE A 339 10.79 2.02 -0.72
CA ILE A 339 11.76 1.21 -1.46
C ILE A 339 12.07 -0.10 -0.70
N MET A 340 12.22 -0.04 0.61
CA MET A 340 12.41 -1.22 1.44
C MET A 340 11.24 -2.21 1.36
N VAL A 341 10.00 -1.71 1.38
CA VAL A 341 8.81 -2.56 1.17
C VAL A 341 8.83 -3.19 -0.22
N ILE A 342 9.27 -2.46 -1.25
CA ILE A 342 9.40 -2.96 -2.62
C ILE A 342 10.46 -4.08 -2.69
N LEU A 343 11.65 -3.87 -2.11
CA LEU A 343 12.72 -4.88 -2.07
C LEU A 343 12.26 -6.18 -1.42
N ILE A 344 11.62 -6.07 -0.25
CA ILE A 344 11.07 -7.21 0.48
C ILE A 344 9.98 -7.93 -0.33
N GLY A 345 9.04 -7.18 -0.90
CA GLY A 345 7.91 -7.76 -1.63
C GLY A 345 8.31 -8.38 -2.97
N THR A 346 9.32 -7.84 -3.63
CA THR A 346 9.88 -8.41 -4.87
C THR A 346 10.69 -9.67 -4.58
N PHE A 347 11.38 -9.79 -3.44
CA PHE A 347 12.02 -11.04 -3.04
C PHE A 347 10.98 -12.15 -2.85
N HIS A 348 9.89 -11.85 -2.14
CA HIS A 348 8.76 -12.77 -2.00
C HIS A 348 8.10 -13.09 -3.34
N THR A 349 8.14 -12.17 -4.30
CA THR A 349 7.63 -12.40 -5.65
C THR A 349 8.49 -13.35 -6.44
N MET A 350 9.79 -13.17 -6.41
CA MET A 350 10.73 -14.11 -7.00
C MET A 350 10.54 -15.51 -6.42
N LEU A 351 10.45 -15.64 -5.08
CA LEU A 351 10.19 -16.94 -4.44
C LEU A 351 8.86 -17.57 -4.88
N SER A 352 7.77 -16.80 -4.92
CA SER A 352 6.46 -17.35 -5.32
C SER A 352 6.40 -17.82 -6.78
N VAL A 353 7.26 -17.26 -7.63
CA VAL A 353 7.32 -17.58 -9.06
C VAL A 353 8.22 -18.77 -9.31
N ASP A 354 9.40 -18.77 -8.68
CA ASP A 354 10.42 -19.78 -8.89
C ASP A 354 10.15 -21.05 -8.06
N LEU A 355 9.32 -20.95 -7.01
CA LEU A 355 8.92 -22.06 -6.12
C LEU A 355 7.38 -22.09 -5.92
N PRO A 356 6.58 -22.25 -6.99
CA PRO A 356 5.12 -22.17 -6.93
C PRO A 356 4.47 -23.27 -6.08
N GLU A 357 5.17 -24.39 -5.85
CA GLU A 357 4.72 -25.49 -5.01
C GLU A 357 4.80 -25.21 -3.50
N ILE A 358 5.46 -24.11 -3.11
CA ILE A 358 5.63 -23.77 -1.69
C ILE A 358 4.55 -22.78 -1.26
N GLU A 359 3.56 -23.28 -0.52
CA GLU A 359 2.50 -22.45 0.06
C GLU A 359 3.05 -21.45 1.10
N ASN A 360 3.95 -21.90 1.98
CA ASN A 360 4.51 -21.07 3.04
C ASN A 360 5.93 -20.60 2.71
N LEU A 361 6.03 -19.47 2.01
CA LEU A 361 7.30 -18.85 1.62
C LEU A 361 8.19 -18.49 2.82
N HIS A 362 7.62 -18.26 4.00
CA HIS A 362 8.38 -17.94 5.21
C HIS A 362 9.17 -19.13 5.77
N ALA A 363 8.74 -20.34 5.45
CA ALA A 363 9.32 -21.59 5.95
C ALA A 363 10.23 -22.29 4.94
N VAL A 364 10.47 -21.67 3.78
CA VAL A 364 11.36 -22.19 2.72
C VAL A 364 12.71 -22.59 3.32
N ASN A 365 13.15 -23.82 3.03
CA ASN A 365 14.48 -24.26 3.43
C ASN A 365 15.53 -23.49 2.62
N VAL A 366 16.57 -22.99 3.28
CA VAL A 366 17.67 -22.25 2.64
C VAL A 366 18.32 -23.04 1.49
N ASN A 367 18.35 -24.37 1.57
CA ASN A 367 18.92 -25.24 0.54
C ASN A 367 18.10 -25.26 -0.76
N LYS A 368 16.84 -24.80 -0.71
CA LYS A 368 16.00 -24.63 -1.91
C LYS A 368 16.22 -23.27 -2.59
N LEU A 369 17.01 -22.37 -2.00
CA LEU A 369 17.32 -21.10 -2.63
C LEU A 369 18.29 -21.31 -3.79
N HIS A 370 17.88 -20.89 -4.98
CA HIS A 370 18.79 -20.79 -6.11
C HIS A 370 19.84 -19.69 -5.86
N TYR A 371 20.96 -19.74 -6.59
CA TYR A 371 22.01 -18.72 -6.55
C TYR A 371 21.44 -17.30 -6.68
N PHE A 372 20.53 -17.05 -7.63
CA PHE A 372 19.90 -15.74 -7.82
C PHE A 372 19.09 -15.25 -6.62
N HIS A 373 18.45 -16.14 -5.87
CA HIS A 373 17.76 -15.77 -4.63
C HIS A 373 18.76 -15.30 -3.57
N SER A 374 19.88 -16.02 -3.46
CA SER A 374 20.97 -15.68 -2.55
C SER A 374 21.64 -14.37 -2.95
N ASP A 375 21.94 -14.16 -4.24
CA ASP A 375 22.52 -12.93 -4.78
C ASP A 375 21.60 -11.73 -4.57
N TYR A 376 20.28 -11.90 -4.72
CA TYR A 376 19.32 -10.83 -4.43
C TYR A 376 19.23 -10.50 -2.93
N LEU A 377 19.31 -11.51 -2.05
CA LEU A 377 19.42 -11.27 -0.61
C LEU A 377 20.69 -10.52 -0.23
N GLU A 378 21.80 -10.79 -0.92
CA GLU A 378 23.05 -10.07 -0.71
C GLU A 378 22.89 -8.59 -1.01
N PHE A 379 22.32 -8.27 -2.17
CA PHE A 379 21.97 -6.91 -2.55
C PHE A 379 21.08 -6.23 -1.49
N ILE A 380 20.05 -6.91 -0.99
CA ILE A 380 19.17 -6.35 0.05
C ILE A 380 19.94 -6.11 1.35
N PHE A 381 20.87 -6.99 1.75
CA PHE A 381 21.67 -6.81 2.96
C PHE A 381 22.70 -5.67 2.82
N GLU A 382 23.33 -5.50 1.66
CA GLU A 382 24.17 -4.33 1.37
C GLU A 382 23.37 -3.03 1.45
N TYR A 383 22.14 -3.04 0.93
CA TYR A 383 21.21 -1.91 1.07
C TYR A 383 20.90 -1.64 2.54
N PHE A 384 20.64 -2.68 3.35
CA PHE A 384 20.38 -2.53 4.78
C PHE A 384 21.56 -1.95 5.54
N ILE A 385 22.77 -2.43 5.26
CA ILE A 385 24.01 -1.92 5.87
C ILE A 385 24.14 -0.41 5.63
N THR A 386 23.96 0.01 4.38
CA THR A 386 24.03 1.44 4.00
C THR A 386 22.97 2.28 4.74
N LEU A 387 21.77 1.75 4.95
CA LEU A 387 20.73 2.47 5.69
C LEU A 387 21.00 2.53 7.19
N ILE A 388 21.50 1.45 7.81
CA ILE A 388 21.81 1.41 9.24
C ILE A 388 22.80 2.53 9.61
N ASP A 389 23.82 2.73 8.77
CA ASP A 389 24.83 3.78 8.96
C ASP A 389 24.23 5.20 8.92
N ASN A 390 23.15 5.41 8.15
CA ASN A 390 22.45 6.70 8.07
C ASN A 390 21.34 6.87 9.14
N VAL A 391 20.75 5.78 9.62
CA VAL A 391 19.69 5.81 10.65
C VAL A 391 20.26 6.06 12.05
N ALA A 392 21.51 5.65 12.31
CA ALA A 392 22.16 5.81 13.62
C ALA A 392 22.45 7.27 14.00
N THR A 393 22.57 8.16 13.01
CA THR A 393 23.04 9.54 13.17
C THR A 393 21.92 10.58 13.21
N ASP A 394 20.68 10.21 12.87
CA ASP A 394 19.63 11.15 12.55
C ASP A 394 18.49 11.18 13.61
N ASP A 395 18.38 12.30 14.32
CA ASP A 395 17.25 12.61 15.24
C ASP A 395 16.20 13.54 14.58
N HIS A 396 16.23 13.73 13.25
CA HIS A 396 15.30 14.59 12.54
C HIS A 396 13.86 14.04 12.57
N ALA A 397 12.93 14.95 12.86
CA ALA A 397 11.50 14.69 12.81
C ALA A 397 11.04 14.55 11.36
N SER A 398 10.86 13.30 10.92
CA SER A 398 10.30 12.92 9.61
C SER A 398 8.91 12.29 9.79
N GLU A 399 8.16 12.16 8.68
CA GLU A 399 6.82 11.57 8.73
C GLU A 399 6.88 10.08 9.12
N ILE A 400 7.91 9.35 8.68
CA ILE A 400 8.31 8.01 9.12
C ILE A 400 9.65 8.12 9.83
N ALA A 401 9.68 7.82 11.13
CA ALA A 401 10.92 7.84 11.91
C ALA A 401 11.98 6.90 11.30
N PRO A 402 13.27 7.29 11.26
CA PRO A 402 14.35 6.44 10.72
C PRO A 402 14.37 5.02 11.30
N LEU A 403 14.10 4.87 12.61
CA LEU A 403 14.03 3.57 13.27
C LEU A 403 12.90 2.65 12.78
N ALA A 404 11.85 3.18 12.14
CA ALA A 404 10.81 2.36 11.52
C ALA A 404 11.35 1.47 10.39
N ILE A 405 12.39 1.93 9.70
CA ILE A 405 13.11 1.15 8.67
C ILE A 405 13.78 -0.05 9.33
N VAL A 406 14.50 0.15 10.43
CA VAL A 406 15.16 -0.95 11.18
C VAL A 406 14.11 -1.92 11.74
N ARG A 407 12.99 -1.42 12.27
CA ARG A 407 11.86 -2.27 12.70
C ARG A 407 11.35 -3.16 11.58
N LEU A 408 11.19 -2.61 10.36
CA LEU A 408 10.80 -3.39 9.18
C LEU A 408 11.87 -4.42 8.79
N MET A 409 13.15 -4.05 8.76
CA MET A 409 14.27 -4.97 8.47
C MET A 409 14.23 -6.19 9.39
N ILE A 410 14.21 -5.96 10.71
CA ILE A 410 14.22 -7.03 11.71
C ILE A 410 12.90 -7.79 11.73
N GLY A 411 11.79 -7.08 11.51
CA GLY A 411 10.46 -7.65 11.34
C GLY A 411 10.42 -8.69 10.21
N TRP A 412 11.02 -8.38 9.07
CA TRP A 412 11.12 -9.26 7.92
C TRP A 412 12.12 -10.41 8.14
N ILE A 413 13.33 -10.11 8.62
CA ILE A 413 14.38 -11.12 8.86
C ILE A 413 13.86 -12.20 9.81
N LYS A 414 13.27 -11.82 10.96
CA LYS A 414 12.86 -12.78 12.01
C LYS A 414 11.75 -13.73 11.57
N CYS A 415 10.85 -13.30 10.68
CA CYS A 415 9.70 -14.12 10.29
C CYS A 415 9.95 -14.99 9.06
N ASN A 416 11.09 -14.81 8.37
CA ASN A 416 11.46 -15.53 7.16
C ASN A 416 12.70 -16.40 7.41
N ARG A 417 12.52 -17.71 7.57
CA ARG A 417 13.60 -18.67 7.85
C ARG A 417 14.81 -18.58 6.90
N PRO A 418 14.65 -18.53 5.56
CA PRO A 418 15.81 -18.45 4.67
C PRO A 418 16.59 -17.14 4.84
N VAL A 419 15.86 -16.03 5.06
CA VAL A 419 16.45 -14.70 5.29
C VAL A 419 17.18 -14.66 6.62
N LEU A 420 16.56 -15.15 7.70
CA LEU A 420 17.15 -15.27 9.02
C LEU A 420 18.47 -16.06 8.98
N HIS A 421 18.43 -17.23 8.35
CA HIS A 421 19.57 -18.12 8.25
C HIS A 421 20.75 -17.48 7.52
N LYS A 422 20.47 -16.75 6.43
CA LYS A 422 21.50 -16.02 5.70
C LYS A 422 22.01 -14.80 6.49
N ALA A 423 21.12 -14.05 7.13
CA ALA A 423 21.45 -12.88 7.93
C ALA A 423 22.37 -13.22 9.12
N HIS A 424 22.12 -14.32 9.85
CA HIS A 424 22.98 -14.76 10.96
C HIS A 424 24.43 -15.06 10.55
N ARG A 425 24.69 -15.34 9.27
CA ARG A 425 26.04 -15.61 8.74
C ARG A 425 26.64 -14.40 8.02
N HIS A 426 25.88 -13.33 7.86
CA HIS A 426 26.33 -12.14 7.16
C HIS A 426 27.09 -11.22 8.13
N VAL A 427 28.41 -11.44 8.22
CA VAL A 427 29.29 -10.80 9.22
C VAL A 427 29.12 -9.28 9.26
N VAL A 428 29.19 -8.61 8.11
CA VAL A 428 29.11 -7.13 8.05
C VAL A 428 27.77 -6.61 8.56
N LEU A 429 26.68 -7.34 8.29
CA LEU A 429 25.34 -6.93 8.72
C LEU A 429 25.20 -7.10 10.24
N CYS A 430 25.66 -8.22 10.77
CA CYS A 430 25.65 -8.48 12.21
C CYS A 430 26.49 -7.44 12.96
N THR A 431 27.68 -7.12 12.46
CA THR A 431 28.56 -6.07 13.02
C THR A 431 27.87 -4.71 13.02
N ARG A 432 27.23 -4.30 11.91
CA ARG A 432 26.53 -3.01 11.82
C ARG A 432 25.31 -2.94 12.73
N LEU A 433 24.55 -4.02 12.84
CA LEU A 433 23.43 -4.10 13.78
C LEU A 433 23.91 -4.02 15.24
N ALA A 434 25.03 -4.64 15.57
CA ALA A 434 25.63 -4.55 16.90
C ALA A 434 26.09 -3.14 17.26
N MET A 435 26.73 -2.44 16.31
CA MET A 435 27.09 -1.02 16.45
C MET A 435 25.85 -0.16 16.72
N LEU A 436 24.77 -0.38 15.96
CA LEU A 436 23.50 0.32 16.17
C LEU A 436 22.95 0.08 17.56
N VAL A 437 22.95 -1.18 18.04
CA VAL A 437 22.49 -1.49 19.41
C VAL A 437 23.29 -0.73 20.45
N ASN A 438 24.62 -0.70 20.35
CA ASN A 438 25.47 0.01 21.29
C ASN A 438 25.16 1.52 21.31
N VAL A 439 24.94 2.13 20.15
CA VAL A 439 24.52 3.54 20.03
C VAL A 439 23.16 3.78 20.69
N LEU A 440 22.18 2.92 20.43
CA LEU A 440 20.83 3.07 20.98
C LEU A 440 20.78 2.85 22.49
N ILE A 441 21.52 1.88 23.03
CA ILE A 441 21.63 1.66 24.48
C ILE A 441 22.19 2.91 25.16
N LYS A 442 23.26 3.51 24.60
CA LYS A 442 23.82 4.75 25.14
C LYS A 442 22.79 5.89 25.14
N LYS A 443 22.03 6.07 24.05
CA LYS A 443 20.94 7.06 23.99
C LYS A 443 19.83 6.78 25.01
N LEU A 444 19.43 5.52 25.20
CA LEU A 444 18.40 5.13 26.17
C LEU A 444 18.85 5.39 27.62
N GLN A 445 20.11 5.06 27.95
CA GLN A 445 20.71 5.33 29.25
C GLN A 445 20.77 6.83 29.56
N GLN A 446 21.15 7.65 28.57
CA GLN A 446 21.15 9.12 28.70
C GLN A 446 19.76 9.68 28.99
N ASN A 447 18.71 9.01 28.51
CA ASN A 447 17.31 9.34 28.76
C ASN A 447 16.73 8.67 30.02
N GLY A 448 17.57 8.07 30.87
CA GLY A 448 17.15 7.46 32.14
C GLY A 448 16.41 6.12 32.01
N ILE A 449 16.38 5.51 30.82
CA ILE A 449 15.74 4.21 30.60
C ILE A 449 16.77 3.13 30.89
N THR A 450 16.49 2.25 31.86
CA THR A 450 17.43 1.20 32.33
C THR A 450 17.02 -0.22 31.92
N GLN A 451 15.78 -0.41 31.48
CA GLN A 451 15.24 -1.68 31.01
C GLN A 451 14.93 -1.60 29.51
N TRP A 452 15.83 -2.14 28.68
CA TRP A 452 15.73 -2.11 27.21
C TRP A 452 15.85 -3.49 26.55
N SER A 453 16.17 -4.53 27.32
CA SER A 453 16.26 -5.92 26.84
C SER A 453 14.90 -6.62 26.76
N ILE A 454 13.87 -6.01 27.35
CA ILE A 454 12.50 -6.54 27.37
C ILE A 454 11.71 -5.89 26.24
N LYS A 455 10.86 -6.70 25.60
CA LYS A 455 9.95 -6.25 24.56
C LYS A 455 9.01 -5.16 25.10
N PRO A 456 8.99 -3.93 24.54
CA PRO A 456 8.17 -2.85 25.09
C PRO A 456 6.69 -3.02 24.79
N THR A 457 5.84 -2.43 25.63
CA THR A 457 4.40 -2.26 25.40
C THR A 457 4.09 -0.88 24.82
N ARG A 458 2.96 -0.75 24.13
CA ARG A 458 2.45 0.54 23.63
C ARG A 458 0.92 0.58 23.66
N SER A 459 0.35 1.77 23.51
CA SER A 459 -1.10 2.00 23.60
C SER A 459 -1.81 2.13 22.25
N TYR A 460 -1.07 2.17 21.14
CA TYR A 460 -1.59 2.26 19.76
C TYR A 460 -0.53 1.87 18.73
N TYR A 461 -0.95 1.64 17.48
CA TYR A 461 -0.05 1.37 16.36
C TYR A 461 0.62 2.64 15.87
N PHE A 462 1.93 2.60 15.68
CA PHE A 462 2.65 3.69 15.03
C PHE A 462 2.39 3.68 13.52
N LYS A 463 2.83 4.75 12.84
CA LYS A 463 2.55 4.95 11.42
C LYS A 463 3.01 3.78 10.56
N GLU A 464 4.20 3.26 10.78
CA GLU A 464 4.75 2.12 10.05
C GLU A 464 3.93 0.84 10.27
N ASP A 465 3.35 0.63 11.45
CA ASP A 465 2.49 -0.51 11.74
C ASP A 465 1.16 -0.41 10.99
N VAL A 466 0.59 0.81 10.93
CA VAL A 466 -0.63 1.08 10.14
C VAL A 466 -0.35 0.90 8.66
N LEU A 467 0.80 1.41 8.18
CA LEU A 467 1.21 1.25 6.79
C LEU A 467 1.37 -0.23 6.47
N LEU A 468 2.08 -1.02 7.29
CA LEU A 468 2.40 -2.42 7.01
C LEU A 468 1.33 -3.43 7.44
N LYS A 469 0.19 -2.97 7.95
CA LYS A 469 -0.90 -3.85 8.36
C LYS A 469 -1.33 -4.77 7.22
N ASN A 470 -1.45 -6.07 7.51
CA ASN A 470 -1.70 -7.16 6.57
C ASN A 470 -0.69 -7.25 5.40
N PHE A 471 0.54 -6.78 5.58
CA PHE A 471 1.62 -7.05 4.63
C PHE A 471 2.15 -8.47 4.86
N SER A 472 1.84 -9.38 3.95
CA SER A 472 2.07 -10.81 4.16
C SER A 472 3.55 -11.16 4.27
N CYS A 473 4.45 -10.39 3.64
CA CYS A 473 5.91 -10.62 3.70
C CYS A 473 6.49 -10.55 5.13
N ILE A 474 5.79 -9.91 6.07
CA ILE A 474 6.14 -9.83 7.49
C ILE A 474 5.18 -10.59 8.42
N ARG A 475 4.38 -11.53 7.88
CA ARG A 475 3.28 -12.21 8.60
C ARG A 475 2.25 -11.23 9.14
N ASP A 476 1.82 -10.31 8.28
CA ASP A 476 0.72 -9.36 8.46
C ASP A 476 0.92 -8.22 9.46
N HIS A 477 1.88 -8.29 10.39
CA HIS A 477 2.14 -7.21 11.36
C HIS A 477 3.54 -7.31 11.98
N LEU A 478 4.05 -6.17 12.48
CA LEU A 478 5.31 -6.11 13.22
C LEU A 478 5.11 -6.64 14.64
N THR A 479 5.79 -7.73 14.98
CA THR A 479 5.67 -8.40 16.29
C THR A 479 6.76 -8.00 17.27
N ASP A 480 7.33 -6.81 17.16
CA ASP A 480 8.39 -6.29 18.03
C ASP A 480 7.87 -5.53 19.27
N PHE A 481 6.57 -5.23 19.33
CA PHE A 481 5.87 -4.74 20.53
C PHE A 481 4.97 -5.79 21.18
N MET A 482 4.74 -5.68 22.50
CA MET A 482 3.69 -6.40 23.21
C MET A 482 2.39 -5.60 23.08
N ASP A 483 1.59 -5.98 22.08
CA ASP A 483 0.36 -5.26 21.71
C ASP A 483 -0.89 -5.71 22.49
N ASP A 484 -0.75 -6.65 23.45
CA ASP A 484 -1.84 -7.12 24.32
C ASP A 484 -2.58 -5.97 25.03
N GLU A 485 -1.86 -4.90 25.39
CA GLU A 485 -2.42 -3.70 26.01
C GLU A 485 -3.36 -2.92 25.08
N ILE A 486 -3.14 -2.99 23.76
CA ILE A 486 -4.06 -2.42 22.77
C ILE A 486 -5.35 -3.23 22.77
N ASP A 487 -5.24 -4.56 22.79
CA ASP A 487 -6.38 -5.48 22.73
C ASP A 487 -7.20 -5.50 24.03
N ARG A 488 -6.55 -5.40 25.19
CA ARG A 488 -7.20 -5.27 26.50
C ARG A 488 -8.03 -4.00 26.62
N LYS A 489 -7.61 -2.91 25.97
CA LYS A 489 -8.34 -1.64 25.94
C LYS A 489 -9.55 -1.75 24.98
N ARG A 490 -10.66 -2.31 25.47
CA ARG A 490 -11.92 -2.50 24.73
C ARG A 490 -12.48 -1.19 24.10
N ARG A 491 -12.19 -0.02 24.66
CA ARG A 491 -12.65 1.28 24.13
C ARG A 491 -11.67 1.85 23.09
N ASN A 492 -12.21 2.36 21.98
CA ASN A 492 -11.47 3.04 20.90
C ASN A 492 -10.40 2.17 20.21
N ILE A 493 -10.53 0.85 20.27
CA ILE A 493 -9.52 -0.07 19.76
C ILE A 493 -9.27 0.09 18.26
N ILE A 494 -10.32 0.33 17.45
CA ILE A 494 -10.15 0.59 16.01
C ILE A 494 -9.36 1.86 15.75
N ASN A 495 -9.57 2.91 16.55
CA ASN A 495 -8.80 4.14 16.46
C ASN A 495 -7.32 3.90 16.81
N ARG A 496 -7.03 3.09 17.83
CA ARG A 496 -5.66 2.70 18.21
C ARG A 496 -4.96 1.89 17.11
N LEU A 497 -5.65 0.91 16.54
CA LEU A 497 -5.14 0.07 15.45
C LEU A 497 -4.99 0.83 14.11
N ALA A 498 -5.61 2.00 14.00
CA ALA A 498 -5.48 2.92 12.87
C ALA A 498 -4.48 4.05 13.12
N GLY A 499 -3.80 4.08 14.28
CA GLY A 499 -2.82 5.12 14.63
C GLY A 499 -3.42 6.46 15.07
N PHE A 500 -4.68 6.45 15.51
CA PHE A 500 -5.40 7.64 15.99
C PHE A 500 -5.84 7.48 17.46
N PRO A 501 -4.92 7.29 18.42
CA PRO A 501 -5.28 7.15 19.83
C PRO A 501 -5.99 8.40 20.39
N PRO A 502 -6.67 8.27 21.55
CA PRO A 502 -7.13 9.44 22.29
C PRO A 502 -5.99 10.43 22.55
N ARG A 503 -6.26 11.74 22.48
CA ARG A 503 -5.24 12.81 22.57
C ARG A 503 -4.33 12.70 23.80
N LYS A 504 -4.86 12.23 24.94
CA LYS A 504 -4.12 12.06 26.20
C LYS A 504 -3.09 10.91 26.16
N GLU A 505 -3.24 9.97 25.23
CA GLU A 505 -2.36 8.80 25.10
C GLU A 505 -1.40 8.92 23.91
N ARG A 506 -1.59 9.94 23.07
CA ARG A 506 -0.72 10.19 21.92
C ARG A 506 0.62 10.70 22.41
N LEU A 507 1.68 9.98 22.07
CA LEU A 507 3.04 10.41 22.34
C LEU A 507 3.47 11.44 21.30
N ASP A 508 4.44 12.26 21.67
CA ASP A 508 5.17 13.08 20.72
C ASP A 508 6.20 12.24 19.96
N PHE A 509 6.91 12.87 19.02
CA PHE A 509 7.90 12.18 18.20
C PHE A 509 8.99 11.52 19.06
N GLN A 510 9.49 12.20 20.09
CA GLN A 510 10.54 11.69 20.97
C GLN A 510 10.05 10.48 21.80
N GLY A 511 8.84 10.54 22.35
CA GLY A 511 8.22 9.45 23.08
C GLY A 511 8.01 8.20 22.21
N GLU A 512 7.50 8.37 20.99
CA GLU A 512 7.41 7.23 20.06
C GLU A 512 8.80 6.70 19.67
N ASN A 513 9.78 7.57 19.40
CA ASN A 513 11.13 7.15 19.00
C ASN A 513 11.90 6.45 20.12
N SER A 514 11.64 6.81 21.38
CA SER A 514 12.14 6.10 22.55
C SER A 514 11.60 4.66 22.62
N LEU A 515 10.29 4.49 22.39
CA LEU A 515 9.68 3.16 22.32
C LEU A 515 10.20 2.35 21.11
N ARG A 516 10.40 2.99 19.95
CA ARG A 516 11.03 2.33 18.79
C ARG A 516 12.45 1.87 19.11
N SER A 517 13.25 2.70 19.78
CA SER A 517 14.60 2.35 20.22
C SER A 517 14.60 1.11 21.12
N GLN A 518 13.71 1.06 22.13
CA GLN A 518 13.56 -0.10 23.01
C GLN A 518 13.16 -1.37 22.22
N ALA A 519 12.21 -1.26 21.30
CA ALA A 519 11.77 -2.39 20.48
C ALA A 519 12.88 -2.93 19.58
N VAL A 520 13.65 -2.03 18.95
CA VAL A 520 14.81 -2.38 18.11
C VAL A 520 15.89 -3.05 18.94
N VAL A 521 16.26 -2.48 20.09
CA VAL A 521 17.29 -3.05 20.99
C VAL A 521 16.88 -4.45 21.48
N ALA A 522 15.66 -4.60 22.00
CA ALA A 522 15.16 -5.89 22.48
C ALA A 522 15.15 -6.96 21.36
N ALA A 523 14.71 -6.60 20.15
CA ALA A 523 14.68 -7.52 19.02
C ALA A 523 16.09 -7.89 18.54
N LEU A 524 17.02 -6.93 18.50
CA LEU A 524 18.38 -7.14 18.03
C LEU A 524 19.25 -7.90 19.01
N ILE A 525 19.10 -7.69 20.32
CA ILE A 525 19.79 -8.52 21.34
C ILE A 525 19.44 -9.99 21.12
N LYS A 526 18.15 -10.30 20.95
CA LYS A 526 17.69 -11.65 20.67
C LYS A 526 18.24 -12.21 19.35
N PHE A 527 18.21 -11.42 18.28
CA PHE A 527 18.75 -11.82 16.98
C PHE A 527 20.26 -12.10 17.04
N LEU A 528 21.05 -11.18 17.60
CA LEU A 528 22.51 -11.28 17.66
C LEU A 528 22.98 -12.39 18.62
N SER A 529 22.21 -12.73 19.66
CA SER A 529 22.53 -13.85 20.56
C SER A 529 22.67 -15.20 19.86
N SER A 530 22.08 -15.34 18.67
CA SER A 530 22.09 -16.57 17.85
C SER A 530 22.80 -16.38 16.52
N ASN A 531 23.58 -15.29 16.37
CA ASN A 531 24.36 -15.08 15.16
C ASN A 531 25.51 -16.11 15.07
N ASN A 532 26.04 -16.27 13.86
CA ASN A 532 27.26 -17.03 13.60
C ASN A 532 28.42 -16.08 13.22
N SER A 533 28.41 -14.85 13.76
CA SER A 533 29.49 -13.87 13.58
C SER A 533 30.30 -13.76 14.87
N ASN A 534 31.45 -13.09 14.81
CA ASN A 534 32.29 -12.90 16.01
C ASN A 534 31.74 -11.83 16.98
N THR A 535 30.51 -11.35 16.76
CA THR A 535 29.88 -10.32 17.59
C THR A 535 29.25 -10.98 18.82
N ARG A 536 29.74 -10.64 20.02
CA ARG A 536 29.29 -11.26 21.28
C ARG A 536 28.76 -10.22 22.25
N TRP A 537 27.78 -10.60 23.06
CA TRP A 537 27.24 -9.74 24.11
C TRP A 537 28.18 -9.75 25.32
N ASN A 538 28.50 -8.56 25.83
CA ASN A 538 29.29 -8.36 27.04
C ASN A 538 28.33 -8.03 28.20
N ASP A 539 28.15 -8.97 29.13
CA ASP A 539 27.19 -8.81 30.23
C ASP A 539 27.60 -7.70 31.22
N ASP A 540 28.89 -7.48 31.42
CA ASP A 540 29.42 -6.47 32.36
C ASP A 540 29.20 -5.06 31.83
N MET A 541 29.56 -4.83 30.58
CA MET A 541 29.42 -3.52 29.93
C MET A 541 28.02 -3.28 29.35
N ARG A 542 27.18 -4.33 29.25
CA ARG A 542 25.85 -4.33 28.62
C ARG A 542 25.86 -3.76 27.19
N VAL A 543 26.88 -4.14 26.42
CA VAL A 543 27.08 -3.77 25.01
C VAL A 543 27.58 -4.98 24.23
N PHE A 544 27.55 -4.91 22.90
CA PHE A 544 28.19 -5.90 22.04
C PHE A 544 29.67 -5.59 21.84
N ASP A 545 30.51 -6.61 22.05
CA ASP A 545 31.91 -6.62 21.64
C ASP A 545 31.99 -6.90 20.14
N ILE A 546 32.71 -6.02 19.45
CA ILE A 546 32.85 -6.04 18.00
C ILE A 546 34.32 -6.32 17.70
N SER A 547 34.63 -7.57 17.38
CA SER A 547 35.97 -8.03 16.98
C SER A 547 36.19 -7.97 15.48
#